data_AF-A0A1T4QS45-F1
#
_entry.id   AF-A0A1T4QS45-F1
#
_cell.length_a   1.000
_cell.length_b   1.000
_cell.length_c   1.000
_cell.angle_alpha   90.00
_cell.angle_beta   90.00
_cell.angle_gamma   90.00
#
_symmetry.space_group_name_H-M   'P 1'
#
loop_
_entity.id
_entity.type
_entity.pdbx_description
1 polymer ?
#
loop_
_entity_poly.entity_id
_entity_poly.type
_entity_poly.pdbx_seq_one_letter_code
_entity_poly.pdbx_strand_id
1 'polypeptide(L)'
;MLSKNLKEEYIYKFRCSECKKLLGGITKEGYVVSFENTKHFTSIDGDTHIFICEKKNTSKIKCNTRNEINMIEARENLKNKNYTYID
;
A
#
# COMPACT_ATOMS: atom_id res chain seq x y z
N MET A 1 -14.24 5.67 12.19
CA MET A 1 -14.33 6.53 10.98
C MET A 1 -12.99 7.21 10.77
N LEU A 2 -12.12 6.64 9.94
CA LEU A 2 -10.88 7.29 9.46
C LEU A 2 -11.05 7.53 7.96
N SER A 3 -11.96 8.45 7.61
CA SER A 3 -12.23 8.83 6.23
C SER A 3 -12.17 10.35 6.13
N LYS A 4 -11.09 10.85 5.52
CA LYS A 4 -10.86 12.20 4.95
C LYS A 4 -9.47 12.69 5.35
N ASN A 5 -8.43 12.15 4.70
CA ASN A 5 -7.15 12.82 4.33
C ASN A 5 -5.90 11.91 4.26
N LEU A 6 -6.00 10.61 4.54
CA LEU A 6 -4.87 9.66 4.38
C LEU A 6 -4.23 9.62 2.98
N LYS A 7 -4.94 10.07 1.93
CA LYS A 7 -4.37 10.13 0.55
C LYS A 7 -3.21 11.13 0.42
N GLU A 8 -3.13 12.14 1.28
CA GLU A 8 -2.07 13.16 1.30
C GLU A 8 -0.91 12.82 2.25
N GLU A 9 -1.03 11.75 3.03
CA GLU A 9 -0.06 11.39 4.09
C GLU A 9 0.89 10.25 3.68
N TYR A 10 0.69 9.63 2.52
CA TYR A 10 1.58 8.56 2.05
C TYR A 10 2.91 9.11 1.55
N ILE A 11 3.99 8.78 2.26
CA ILE A 11 5.38 9.02 1.84
C ILE A 11 5.86 7.95 0.85
N TYR A 12 5.22 6.78 0.85
CA TYR A 12 5.44 5.73 -0.14
C TYR A 12 4.11 5.15 -0.61
N LYS A 13 3.87 5.09 -1.92
CA LYS A 13 2.58 4.68 -2.48
C LYS A 13 2.68 3.31 -3.13
N PHE A 14 1.84 2.37 -2.71
CA PHE A 14 1.68 1.08 -3.36
C PHE A 14 0.64 1.18 -4.48
N ARG A 15 1.03 0.78 -5.69
CA ARG A 15 0.14 0.80 -6.85
C ARG A 15 0.07 -0.58 -7.48
N CYS A 16 -1.13 -0.92 -7.96
CA CYS A 16 -1.34 -2.16 -8.69
C CYS A 16 -0.43 -2.21 -9.91
N SER A 17 0.34 -3.29 -10.06
CA SER A 17 1.25 -3.51 -11.19
C SER A 17 0.51 -3.47 -12.53
N GLU A 18 -0.72 -3.97 -12.57
CA GLU A 18 -1.54 -4.06 -13.78
C GLU A 18 -2.31 -2.75 -14.07
N CYS A 19 -3.20 -2.33 -13.17
CA CYS A 19 -4.10 -1.20 -13.44
C CYS A 19 -3.65 0.15 -12.85
N LYS A 20 -2.49 0.19 -12.20
CA LYS A 20 -1.86 1.38 -11.57
C LYS A 20 -2.69 2.10 -10.49
N LYS A 21 -3.83 1.51 -10.08
CA LYS A 21 -4.68 2.01 -8.99
C LYS A 21 -3.89 2.03 -7.68
N LEU A 22 -4.14 3.05 -6.85
CA LEU A 22 -3.59 3.13 -5.51
C LEU A 22 -4.19 2.00 -4.65
N LEU A 23 -3.30 1.17 -4.09
CA LEU A 23 -3.64 0.05 -3.22
C LEU A 23 -3.50 0.41 -1.75
N GLY A 24 -2.63 1.38 -1.45
CA GLY A 24 -2.25 1.75 -0.11
C GLY A 24 -0.94 2.51 -0.12
N GLY A 25 -0.33 2.62 1.05
CA GLY A 25 0.97 3.24 1.20
C GLY A 25 1.50 3.21 2.62
N ILE A 26 2.72 3.71 2.78
CA ILE A 26 3.36 3.97 4.07
C ILE A 26 3.08 5.43 4.42
N THR A 27 2.53 5.69 5.61
CA THR A 27 2.29 7.04 6.12
C THR A 27 3.57 7.66 6.68
N LYS A 28 3.56 8.97 6.94
CA LYS A 28 4.67 9.67 7.63
C LYS A 28 5.02 9.05 8.99
N GLU A 29 4.03 8.48 9.67
CA GLU A 29 4.18 7.81 10.97
C GLU A 29 4.68 6.37 10.85
N GLY A 30 4.98 5.90 9.63
CA GLY A 30 5.52 4.56 9.40
C GLY A 30 4.47 3.45 9.35
N TYR A 31 3.17 3.78 9.38
CA TYR A 31 2.11 2.79 9.26
C TYR A 31 1.86 2.38 7.81
N VAL A 32 1.62 1.08 7.58
CA VAL A 32 1.12 0.58 6.30
C VAL A 32 -0.39 0.60 6.29
N VAL A 33 -0.98 1.33 5.34
CA VAL A 33 -2.44 1.48 5.22
C VAL A 33 -2.91 1.04 3.84
N SER A 34 -4.04 0.32 3.79
CA SER A 34 -4.68 -0.13 2.55
C SER A 34 -5.84 0.79 2.14
N PHE A 35 -6.12 0.83 0.85
CA PHE A 35 -7.24 1.59 0.29
C PHE A 35 -8.53 0.77 0.34
N GLU A 36 -9.70 1.43 0.48
CA GLU A 36 -11.02 0.83 0.76
C GLU A 36 -11.47 -0.31 -0.19
N ASN A 37 -10.86 -0.44 -1.37
CA ASN A 37 -11.16 -1.49 -2.35
C ASN A 37 -9.93 -2.35 -2.64
N THR A 38 -9.21 -2.74 -1.59
CA THR A 38 -8.00 -3.55 -1.65
C THR A 38 -7.99 -4.48 -0.45
N LYS A 39 -7.92 -5.79 -0.70
CA LYS A 39 -7.65 -6.74 0.39
C LYS A 39 -6.17 -6.68 0.71
N HIS A 40 -5.86 -6.64 1.99
CA HIS A 40 -4.51 -6.53 2.48
C HIS A 40 -4.25 -7.62 3.51
N PHE A 41 -3.20 -8.40 3.27
CA PHE A 41 -2.70 -9.43 4.17
C PHE A 41 -1.25 -9.11 4.52
N THR A 42 -0.85 -9.47 5.73
CA THR A 42 0.50 -9.25 6.23
C THR A 42 1.04 -10.58 6.75
N SER A 43 2.31 -10.89 6.48
CA SER A 43 3.01 -12.02 7.08
C SER A 43 3.13 -11.85 8.60
N ILE A 44 3.39 -12.95 9.31
CA ILE A 44 3.51 -12.94 10.78
C ILE A 44 4.65 -12.03 11.24
N ASP A 45 5.76 -12.00 10.49
CA ASP A 45 6.92 -11.13 10.75
C ASP A 45 6.70 -9.66 10.36
N GLY A 46 5.62 -9.33 9.64
CA GLY A 46 5.35 -7.97 9.20
C GLY A 46 6.17 -7.48 8.00
N ASP A 47 7.01 -8.33 7.40
CA ASP A 47 7.90 -7.90 6.32
C ASP A 47 7.31 -8.08 4.92
N THR A 48 6.31 -8.95 4.77
CA THR A 48 5.62 -9.17 3.50
C THR A 48 4.18 -8.69 3.58
N HIS A 49 3.84 -7.75 2.70
CA HIS A 49 2.48 -7.24 2.58
C HIS A 49 1.90 -7.61 1.21
N ILE A 50 0.77 -8.32 1.21
CA ILE A 50 0.07 -8.72 -0.01
C ILE A 50 -1.18 -7.86 -0.17
N PHE A 51 -1.24 -7.13 -1.28
CA PHE A 51 -2.39 -6.32 -1.68
C PHE A 51 -3.07 -6.95 -2.89
N ILE A 52 -4.34 -7.32 -2.75
CA ILE A 52 -5.18 -7.77 -3.87
C ILE A 52 -6.01 -6.59 -4.35
N CYS A 53 -5.73 -6.14 -5.59
CA CYS A 53 -6.48 -5.05 -6.20
C CYS A 53 -7.88 -5.53 -6.57
N GLU A 54 -8.92 -5.00 -5.94
CA GLU A 54 -10.31 -5.30 -6.32
C GLU A 54 -10.90 -4.10 -7.07
N LYS A 55 -10.70 -4.06 -8.39
CA LYS A 55 -11.37 -3.07 -9.25
C LYS A 55 -12.61 -3.69 -9.86
N LYS A 56 -13.80 -3.32 -9.38
CA LYS A 56 -15.07 -3.63 -10.03
C LYS A 56 -15.51 -2.44 -10.88
N ASN A 57 -15.88 -2.68 -12.13
CA ASN A 57 -16.83 -1.80 -12.82
C ASN A 57 -18.22 -2.44 -12.68
N THR A 58 -19.29 -1.66 -12.80
CA THR A 58 -20.70 -2.06 -12.52
C THR A 58 -21.19 -3.36 -13.17
N SER A 59 -20.40 -4.01 -14.03
CA SER A 59 -20.73 -5.33 -14.59
C SER A 59 -19.56 -6.34 -14.71
N LYS A 60 -18.29 -5.99 -14.40
CA LYS A 60 -17.13 -6.93 -14.47
C LYS A 60 -15.98 -6.53 -13.51
N ILE A 61 -15.28 -7.52 -12.97
CA ILE A 61 -13.98 -7.31 -12.29
C ILE A 61 -12.96 -6.89 -13.37
N LYS A 62 -12.41 -5.69 -13.25
CA LYS A 62 -11.39 -5.13 -14.17
C LYS A 62 -9.97 -5.43 -13.71
N CYS A 63 -9.77 -5.80 -12.45
CA CYS A 63 -8.46 -6.09 -11.89
C CYS A 63 -8.65 -6.95 -10.62
N ASN A 64 -7.90 -8.05 -10.51
CA ASN A 64 -7.81 -8.95 -9.35
C ASN A 64 -6.35 -9.35 -9.08
N THR A 65 -5.43 -8.40 -9.32
CA THR A 65 -3.99 -8.68 -9.31
C THR A 65 -3.47 -8.75 -7.89
N ARG A 66 -2.69 -9.79 -7.60
CA ARG A 66 -1.89 -9.93 -6.37
C ARG A 66 -0.62 -9.08 -6.49
N ASN A 67 -0.43 -8.16 -5.56
CA ASN A 67 0.76 -7.33 -5.45
C ASN A 67 1.45 -7.64 -4.14
N GLU A 68 2.66 -8.16 -4.21
CA GLU A 68 3.47 -8.45 -3.03
C GLU A 68 4.48 -7.32 -2.84
N ILE A 69 4.55 -6.80 -1.63
CA ILE A 69 5.46 -5.74 -1.23
C ILE A 69 6.38 -6.30 -0.16
N ASN A 70 7.68 -6.23 -0.42
CA ASN A 70 8.71 -6.48 0.57
C ASN A 70 9.01 -5.18 1.33
N MET A 71 8.76 -5.16 2.64
CA MET A 71 8.93 -3.98 3.47
C MET A 71 10.40 -3.66 3.77
N ILE A 72 11.32 -4.62 3.65
CA ILE A 72 12.76 -4.35 3.76
C ILE A 72 13.18 -3.42 2.61
N GLU A 73 12.85 -3.78 1.38
CA GLU A 73 13.12 -2.96 0.20
C GLU A 73 12.40 -1.60 0.26
N ALA A 74 11.16 -1.58 0.74
CA ALA A 74 10.41 -0.33 0.88
C ALA A 74 11.05 0.63 1.90
N ARG A 75 11.54 0.11 3.03
CA ARG A 75 12.25 0.91 4.06
C ARG A 75 13.59 1.42 3.55
N GLU A 76 14.35 0.61 2.82
CA GLU A 76 15.61 1.06 2.19
C GLU A 76 15.37 2.18 1.18
N ASN A 77 14.33 2.06 0.35
CA ASN A 77 13.93 3.12 -0.57
C ASN A 77 13.53 4.42 0.13
N LEU A 78 12.92 4.34 1.32
CA LEU A 78 12.58 5.50 2.13
C LEU A 78 13.81 6.14 2.78
N LYS A 79 14.75 5.33 3.30
CA LYS A 79 16.04 5.80 3.83
C LYS A 79 16.82 6.60 2.80
N ASN A 80 16.91 6.08 1.57
CA ASN A 80 17.60 6.74 0.45
C ASN A 80 16.94 8.09 0.04
N LYS A 81 15.69 8.33 0.45
CA LYS A 81 14.96 9.57 0.21
C LYS A 81 14.97 10.53 1.40
N ASN A 82 15.85 10.31 2.39
CA ASN A 82 15.94 11.06 3.65
C ASN A 82 14.67 11.01 4.53
N TYR A 83 13.82 9.99 4.38
CA TYR A 83 12.78 9.71 5.36
C TYR A 83 13.38 8.79 6.43
N THR A 84 14.06 9.38 7.41
CA THR A 84 14.46 8.67 8.63
C THR A 84 13.23 8.45 9.51
N TYR A 85 12.99 7.21 9.91
CA TYR A 85 12.06 6.90 11.00
C TYR A 85 12.45 7.76 12.21
N ILE A 86 11.46 8.44 12.79
CA ILE A 86 11.61 9.02 14.13
C ILE A 86 11.19 7.87 15.06
N ASP A 87 12.15 7.32 15.80
CA ASP A 87 11.92 6.28 16.82
C ASP A 87 10.97 6.77 17.92
#